data_AF-A0A2T6NP82-F1
#
_entry.id   AF-A0A2T6NP82-F1
#
_cell.length_a   1.000
_cell.length_b   1.000
_cell.length_c   1.000
_cell.angle_alpha   90.00
_cell.angle_beta   90.00
_cell.angle_gamma   90.00
#
_symmetry.space_group_name_H-M   'P 1'
#
loop_
_entity.id
_entity.type
_entity.pdbx_description
1 polymer ?
#
loop_
_entity_poly.entity_id
_entity_poly.type
_entity_poly.pdbx_seq_one_letter_code
_entity_poly.pdbx_strand_id
1 'polypeptide(L)'
;MSPLCYGTELKFSWGIKMSTQKVIRFEMRIPITVEQDGDWFISACPSLDVYSQGDTHDKAVSNIIEALQLFISSCYERGTLDQALKECDFRPPSLAGFV
;
A
#
# COMPACT_ATOMS: atom_id res chain seq x y z
N MET A 1 0.31 0.48 72.20
CA MET A 1 1.67 0.21 71.67
C MET A 1 1.59 0.38 70.16
N SER A 2 2.40 1.29 69.63
CA SER A 2 2.34 1.92 68.30
C SER A 2 2.30 0.94 67.11
N PRO A 3 1.58 1.24 66.01
CA PRO A 3 1.90 0.66 64.71
C PRO A 3 3.24 1.25 64.23
N LEU A 4 4.24 0.37 64.07
CA LEU A 4 5.49 0.69 63.39
C LEU A 4 5.25 1.01 61.90
N CYS A 5 6.01 1.98 61.42
CA CYS A 5 5.93 2.57 60.09
C CYS A 5 6.48 1.69 58.95
N TYR A 6 6.24 2.19 57.74
CA TYR A 6 6.98 2.02 56.48
C TYR A 6 6.65 0.81 55.60
N GLY A 7 5.82 1.10 54.59
CA GLY A 7 5.78 0.37 53.33
C GLY A 7 5.84 1.36 52.18
N THR A 8 7.06 1.73 51.77
CA THR A 8 7.35 2.35 50.47
C THR A 8 7.30 1.28 49.39
N GLU A 9 6.38 1.41 48.43
CA GLU A 9 6.64 1.02 47.04
C GLU A 9 5.62 1.70 46.11
N LEU A 10 6.01 2.82 45.50
CA LEU A 10 5.34 3.32 44.32
C LEU A 10 5.84 2.51 43.11
N LYS A 11 5.11 1.47 42.71
CA LYS A 11 5.33 0.79 41.43
C LYS A 11 4.83 1.68 40.29
N PHE A 12 5.71 2.52 39.76
CA PHE A 12 5.47 3.16 38.45
C PHE A 12 5.70 2.13 37.35
N SER A 13 4.64 1.46 36.93
CA SER A 13 4.63 0.75 35.66
C SER A 13 4.43 1.79 34.56
N TRP A 14 5.53 2.29 33.98
CA TRP A 14 5.45 3.02 32.71
C TRP A 14 5.19 2.02 31.59
N GLY A 15 3.96 1.52 31.54
CA GLY A 15 3.47 0.79 30.39
C GLY A 15 3.11 1.80 29.31
N ILE A 16 4.09 2.30 28.53
CA ILE A 16 3.75 2.70 27.18
C ILE A 16 3.44 1.42 26.43
N LYS A 17 2.17 1.06 26.43
CA LYS A 17 1.62 0.16 25.43
C LYS A 17 1.63 0.94 24.12
N MET A 18 2.76 0.88 23.42
CA MET A 18 2.89 1.43 22.07
C MET A 18 1.72 0.86 21.27
N SER A 19 0.87 1.78 20.81
CA SER A 19 -0.36 1.52 20.08
C SER A 19 -0.12 0.45 19.02
N THR A 20 -0.96 -0.59 19.03
CA THR A 20 -1.15 -1.50 17.90
C THR A 20 -1.53 -0.63 16.70
N GLN A 21 -0.58 -0.41 15.80
CA GLN A 21 -0.84 0.33 14.57
C GLN A 21 -1.92 -0.43 13.79
N LYS A 22 -3.04 0.24 13.48
CA LYS A 22 -4.08 -0.36 12.64
C LYS A 22 -3.52 -0.44 11.23
N VAL A 23 -3.20 -1.66 10.79
CA VAL A 23 -2.77 -1.93 9.42
C VAL A 23 -4.01 -2.24 8.59
N ILE A 24 -4.17 -1.54 7.47
CA ILE A 24 -5.18 -1.87 6.46
C ILE A 24 -4.45 -2.51 5.28
N ARG A 25 -4.90 -3.69 4.87
CA ARG A 25 -4.42 -4.37 3.66
C ARG A 25 -5.43 -4.12 2.55
N PHE A 26 -4.95 -3.63 1.42
CA PHE A 26 -5.72 -3.54 0.19
C PHE A 26 -5.14 -4.50 -0.83
N GLU A 27 -6.02 -5.20 -1.54
CA GLU A 27 -5.67 -6.07 -2.65
C GLU A 27 -6.32 -5.51 -3.91
N MET A 28 -5.53 -5.39 -4.98
CA MET A 28 -6.01 -4.94 -6.28
C MET A 28 -5.71 -6.03 -7.30
N ARG A 29 -6.68 -6.30 -8.16
CA ARG A 29 -6.49 -7.14 -9.35
C ARG A 29 -6.60 -6.24 -10.56
N ILE A 30 -5.48 -6.07 -11.24
CA ILE A 30 -5.34 -5.20 -12.40
C ILE A 30 -4.66 -5.98 -13.53
N PRO A 31 -5.12 -5.86 -14.78
CA PRO A 31 -4.50 -6.53 -15.90
C PRO A 31 -3.12 -5.93 -16.18
N ILE A 32 -2.16 -6.80 -16.51
CA ILE A 32 -0.88 -6.41 -17.07
C ILE A 32 -0.66 -7.10 -18.40
N THR A 33 0.08 -6.46 -19.28
CA THR A 33 0.62 -7.07 -20.50
C THR A 33 2.14 -7.10 -20.40
N VAL A 34 2.76 -8.07 -21.05
CA VAL A 34 4.22 -8.16 -21.20
C VAL A 34 4.51 -8.54 -22.65
N GLU A 35 5.32 -7.73 -23.32
CA GLU A 35 5.70 -7.92 -24.72
C GLU A 35 7.23 -7.87 -24.84
N GLN A 36 7.80 -8.67 -25.73
CA GLN A 36 9.23 -8.61 -26.01
C GLN A 36 9.50 -7.59 -27.11
N ASP A 37 10.39 -6.63 -26.83
CA ASP A 37 10.87 -5.62 -27.78
C ASP A 37 12.41 -5.64 -27.81
N GLY A 38 12.97 -6.24 -28.86
CA GLY A 38 14.39 -6.50 -28.98
C GLY A 38 14.93 -7.37 -27.84
N ASP A 39 15.93 -6.85 -27.14
CA ASP A 39 16.58 -7.52 -25.99
C ASP A 39 15.84 -7.30 -24.66
N TRP A 40 14.70 -6.60 -24.67
CA TRP A 40 13.95 -6.23 -23.47
C TRP A 40 12.54 -6.82 -23.48
N PHE A 41 12.01 -7.03 -22.28
CA PHE A 41 10.59 -7.27 -22.04
C PHE A 41 9.97 -5.99 -21.49
N ILE A 42 8.97 -5.46 -22.18
CA ILE A 42 8.21 -4.28 -21.80
C ILE A 42 6.93 -4.74 -21.12
N SER A 43 6.69 -4.29 -19.91
CA SER A 43 5.49 -4.60 -19.14
C SER A 43 4.64 -3.35 -18.94
N ALA A 44 3.32 -3.49 -19.06
CA ALA A 44 2.38 -2.38 -18.96
C ALA A 44 1.16 -2.75 -18.13
N CYS A 45 0.63 -1.78 -17.40
CA CYS A 45 -0.70 -1.81 -16.82
C CYS A 45 -1.52 -0.66 -17.43
N PRO A 46 -2.20 -0.89 -18.56
CA PRO A 46 -2.93 0.17 -19.27
C PRO A 46 -4.01 0.83 -18.41
N SER A 47 -4.60 0.08 -17.47
CA SER A 47 -5.64 0.59 -16.56
C SER A 47 -5.16 1.67 -15.60
N LEU A 48 -3.85 1.80 -15.37
CA LEU A 48 -3.25 2.82 -14.50
C LEU A 48 -2.17 3.65 -15.21
N ASP A 49 -2.03 3.47 -16.53
CA ASP A 49 -0.98 4.10 -17.34
C ASP A 49 0.45 3.94 -16.76
N VAL A 50 0.73 2.76 -16.20
CA VAL A 50 2.04 2.43 -15.62
C VAL A 50 2.79 1.46 -16.55
N TYR A 51 4.06 1.75 -16.79
CA TYR A 51 4.94 0.92 -17.61
C TYR A 51 6.22 0.58 -16.83
N SER A 52 6.82 -0.54 -17.18
CA SER A 52 8.12 -0.98 -16.70
C SER A 52 8.80 -1.86 -17.75
N GLN A 53 10.00 -2.33 -17.44
CA GLN A 53 10.75 -3.22 -18.32
C GLN A 53 11.72 -4.11 -17.54
N GLY A 54 12.15 -5.20 -18.16
CA GLY A 54 13.18 -6.09 -17.64
C GLY A 54 13.93 -6.80 -18.76
N ASP A 55 15.15 -7.25 -18.49
CA ASP A 55 15.97 -8.07 -19.39
C ASP A 55 15.45 -9.51 -19.54
N THR A 56 14.55 -9.91 -18.65
CA THR A 56 13.81 -11.18 -18.71
C THR A 56 12.33 -10.93 -18.44
N HIS A 57 11.48 -11.85 -18.91
CA HIS A 57 10.04 -11.79 -18.65
C HIS A 57 9.74 -11.65 -17.15
N ASP A 58 10.35 -12.48 -16.31
CA ASP A 58 10.14 -12.46 -14.86
C ASP A 58 10.60 -11.14 -14.23
N LYS A 59 11.70 -10.57 -14.72
CA LYS A 59 12.17 -9.26 -14.27
C LYS A 59 11.21 -8.14 -14.66
N ALA A 60 10.65 -8.17 -15.88
CA ALA A 60 9.66 -7.20 -16.31
C ALA A 60 8.37 -7.29 -15.48
N VAL A 61 7.93 -8.50 -15.12
CA VAL A 61 6.79 -8.72 -14.22
C VAL A 61 7.07 -8.22 -12.80
N SER A 62 8.24 -8.54 -12.24
CA SER A 62 8.62 -8.06 -10.91
C SER A 62 8.69 -6.53 -10.86
N ASN A 63 9.26 -5.91 -11.90
CA ASN A 63 9.45 -4.47 -11.94
C ASN A 63 8.12 -3.72 -12.12
N ILE A 64 7.16 -4.22 -12.92
CA ILE A 64 5.84 -3.58 -13.01
C ILE A 64 5.05 -3.69 -11.71
N ILE A 65 5.16 -4.80 -10.98
CA ILE A 65 4.52 -4.94 -9.65
C ILE A 65 5.06 -3.89 -8.68
N GLU A 66 6.37 -3.69 -8.64
CA GLU A 66 7.00 -2.66 -7.81
C GLU A 66 6.57 -1.25 -8.25
N ALA A 67 6.58 -0.97 -9.55
CA ALA A 67 6.14 0.32 -10.09
C ALA A 67 4.69 0.64 -9.72
N LEU A 68 3.80 -0.35 -9.76
CA LEU A 68 2.40 -0.22 -9.35
C LEU A 68 2.26 0.05 -7.85
N GLN A 69 3.02 -0.66 -7.01
CA GLN A 69 3.04 -0.43 -5.57
C GLN A 69 3.53 0.98 -5.22
N LEU A 70 4.59 1.43 -5.89
CA LEU A 70 5.12 2.78 -5.75
C LEU A 70 4.11 3.82 -6.22
N PHE A 71 3.48 3.64 -7.39
CA PHE A 71 2.48 4.56 -7.91
C PHE A 71 1.34 4.79 -6.92
N ILE A 72 0.74 3.71 -6.40
CA ILE A 72 -0.42 3.78 -5.50
C ILE A 72 -0.02 4.38 -4.15
N SER A 73 1.08 3.91 -3.55
CA SER A 73 1.54 4.39 -2.25
C SER A 73 1.89 5.88 -2.33
N SER A 74 2.57 6.29 -3.40
CA SER A 74 2.99 7.67 -3.59
C SER A 74 1.81 8.61 -3.86
N CYS A 75 0.80 8.16 -4.62
CA CYS A 75 -0.43 8.93 -4.79
C CYS A 75 -1.23 9.04 -3.48
N TYR A 76 -1.26 7.99 -2.66
CA TYR A 76 -1.90 8.05 -1.35
C TYR A 76 -1.19 9.03 -0.41
N GLU A 77 0.13 8.95 -0.30
CA GLU A 77 0.94 9.84 0.54
C GLU A 77 0.79 11.32 0.17
N ARG A 78 0.62 11.62 -1.12
CA ARG A 78 0.39 12.99 -1.62
C ARG A 78 -1.07 13.43 -1.56
N GLY A 79 -2.01 12.56 -1.20
CA GLY A 79 -3.44 12.85 -1.26
C GLY A 79 -3.98 13.01 -2.68
N THR A 80 -3.31 12.43 -3.68
CA THR A 80 -3.67 12.55 -5.11
C THR A 80 -4.26 11.26 -5.70
N LEU A 81 -4.44 10.21 -4.90
CA LEU A 81 -4.90 8.90 -5.39
C LEU A 81 -6.26 8.96 -6.11
N ASP A 82 -7.23 9.66 -5.54
CA ASP A 82 -8.56 9.81 -6.17
C ASP A 82 -8.49 10.51 -7.53
N GLN A 83 -7.69 11.59 -7.62
CA GLN A 83 -7.49 12.32 -8.88
C GLN A 83 -6.78 11.45 -9.93
N ALA A 84 -5.71 10.76 -9.55
CA ALA A 84 -4.95 9.88 -10.44
C ALA A 84 -5.82 8.73 -11.00
N LEU A 85 -6.67 8.13 -10.16
CA LEU A 85 -7.59 7.08 -10.60
C LEU A 85 -8.63 7.63 -11.58
N LYS A 86 -9.20 8.82 -11.32
CA LYS A 86 -10.16 9.46 -12.25
C LYS A 86 -9.56 9.77 -13.62
N GLU A 87 -8.30 10.20 -13.66
CA GLU A 87 -7.57 10.42 -14.91
C GLU A 87 -7.39 9.13 -15.71
N CYS A 88 -7.31 7.98 -15.02
CA CYS A 88 -7.30 6.65 -15.63
C CYS A 88 -8.71 6.10 -15.97
N ASP A 89 -9.73 6.96 -16.01
CA ASP A 89 -11.15 6.61 -16.21
C ASP A 89 -11.69 5.58 -15.20
N PHE A 90 -11.10 5.49 -14.01
CA PHE A 90 -11.62 4.67 -12.94
C PHE A 90 -12.96 5.22 -12.45
N ARG A 91 -13.98 4.37 -12.43
CA ARG A 91 -15.31 4.70 -11.91
C ARG A 91 -15.62 3.81 -10.73
N PRO A 92 -15.66 4.34 -9.49
CA PRO A 92 -16.09 3.55 -8.37
C PRO A 92 -17.53 3.08 -8.61
N PRO A 93 -17.89 1.84 -8.24
CA PRO A 93 -19.25 1.37 -8.38
C PRO A 93 -20.19 2.33 -7.63
N SER A 94 -21.28 2.72 -8.28
CA SER A 94 -22.27 3.60 -7.64
C SER A 94 -22.83 2.91 -6.39
N LEU A 95 -22.90 3.63 -5.28
CA LEU A 95 -23.55 3.14 -4.04
C LEU A 95 -25.02 2.74 -4.26
N ALA A 96 -25.64 3.19 -5.37
CA ALA A 96 -26.98 2.81 -5.79
C ALA A 96 -27.17 1.32 -6.13
N GLY A 97 -26.08 0.54 -6.26
CA GLY A 97 -26.14 -0.92 -6.47
C GLY A 97 -25.98 -1.76 -5.19
N PHE A 98 -25.85 -1.11 -4.02
CA PHE A 98 -25.63 -1.76 -2.72
C PHE A 98 -26.76 -1.47 -1.70
N VAL A 99 -27.86 -0.85 -2.14
CA VAL A 99 -29.09 -0.62 -1.34
C VAL A 99 -30.26 -1.46 -1.84
#